data_AF-A0A7V9M9E0-F1
#
_entry.id   AF-A0A7V9M9E0-F1
#
_cell.length_a   1.000
_cell.length_b   1.000
_cell.length_c   1.000
_cell.angle_alpha   90.00
_cell.angle_beta   90.00
_cell.angle_gamma   90.00
#
_symmetry.space_group_name_H-M   'P 1'
#
loop_
_entity.id
_entity.type
_entity.pdbx_description
1 polymer ?
#
loop_
_entity_poly.entity_id
_entity_poly.type
_entity_poly.pdbx_seq_one_letter_code
_entity_poly.pdbx_strand_id
1 'polypeptide(L)'
;MEGYEVVTTEDEKVGKVVGTHGDHLIVEQGTIRKSKHALPRTFTEVDEGEKVVRMTVTKDIFCDSPKIDDEVDETAVAQHYGLAGGQESPATEGYGETVGDDPATGSEQQAASAGITSASQERAQAREQMGGETDQGVPEESPALLGDRYKHTKD
;
A
#
# COMPACT_ATOMS: atom_id res chain seq x y z
N MET A 1 -34.36 4.16 -2.29
CA MET A 1 -33.29 4.91 -2.99
C MET A 1 -33.68 5.31 -4.41
N GLU A 2 -34.61 4.61 -5.07
CA GLU A 2 -35.11 5.08 -6.37
C GLU A 2 -35.67 6.49 -6.24
N GLY A 3 -35.27 7.34 -7.18
CA GLY A 3 -35.63 8.74 -7.22
C GLY A 3 -34.75 9.68 -6.39
N TYR A 4 -33.68 9.20 -5.77
CA TYR A 4 -32.73 10.06 -5.06
C TYR A 4 -31.88 10.83 -6.06
N GLU A 5 -31.52 12.06 -5.71
CA GLU A 5 -30.63 12.88 -6.54
C GLU A 5 -29.18 12.47 -6.28
N VAL A 6 -28.39 12.30 -7.34
CA VAL A 6 -26.98 11.94 -7.22
C VAL A 6 -26.14 13.18 -7.44
N VAL A 7 -25.32 13.50 -6.44
CA VAL A 7 -24.43 14.67 -6.44
C VAL A 7 -22.98 14.25 -6.21
N THR A 8 -22.02 15.01 -6.72
CA THR A 8 -20.61 14.83 -6.37
C THR A 8 -20.32 15.38 -4.96
N THR A 9 -19.11 15.16 -4.46
CA THR A 9 -18.61 15.78 -3.22
C THR A 9 -18.66 17.32 -3.26
N GLU A 10 -18.66 17.92 -4.45
CA GLU A 10 -18.79 19.37 -4.67
C GLU A 10 -20.25 19.83 -4.78
N ASP A 11 -21.20 18.97 -4.44
CA ASP A 11 -22.66 19.20 -4.56
C ASP A 11 -23.12 19.44 -6.01
N GLU A 12 -22.33 19.02 -6.99
CA GLU A 12 -22.73 19.11 -8.40
C GLU A 12 -23.68 17.98 -8.76
N LYS A 13 -24.86 18.33 -9.27
CA LYS A 13 -25.86 17.38 -9.74
C LYS A 13 -25.37 16.59 -10.95
N VAL A 14 -25.36 15.27 -10.80
CA VAL A 14 -24.97 14.32 -11.84
C VAL A 14 -26.20 13.69 -12.50
N GLY A 15 -27.16 13.24 -11.71
CA GLY A 15 -28.28 12.47 -12.22
C GLY A 15 -29.27 12.02 -11.14
N LYS A 16 -30.02 10.97 -11.44
CA LYS A 16 -31.03 10.41 -10.54
C LYS A 16 -30.91 8.91 -10.46
N VAL A 17 -31.07 8.34 -9.27
CA VAL A 17 -31.14 6.88 -9.10
C VAL A 17 -32.46 6.38 -9.71
N VAL A 18 -32.38 5.48 -10.67
CA VAL A 18 -33.54 4.84 -11.33
C VAL A 18 -33.70 3.36 -10.97
N GLY A 19 -32.76 2.79 -10.23
CA GLY A 19 -32.82 1.41 -9.78
C GLY A 19 -31.56 1.01 -9.02
N THR A 20 -31.51 -0.26 -8.61
CA THR A 20 -30.35 -0.87 -7.96
C THR A 20 -30.15 -2.27 -8.53
N HIS A 21 -28.91 -2.68 -8.75
CA HIS A 21 -28.53 -4.01 -9.23
C HIS A 21 -27.34 -4.52 -8.41
N GLY A 22 -27.55 -5.58 -7.62
CA GLY A 22 -26.53 -6.06 -6.68
C GLY A 22 -26.03 -4.95 -5.76
N ASP A 23 -24.71 -4.72 -5.77
CA ASP A 23 -24.02 -3.64 -5.03
C ASP A 23 -23.83 -2.35 -5.85
N HIS A 24 -24.59 -2.19 -6.93
CA HIS A 24 -24.54 -1.02 -7.81
C HIS A 24 -25.87 -0.24 -7.78
N LEU A 25 -25.77 1.09 -7.74
CA LEU A 25 -26.89 2.00 -7.98
C LEU A 25 -26.96 2.31 -9.47
N ILE A 26 -28.13 2.20 -10.07
CA ILE A 26 -28.34 2.55 -11.47
C ILE A 26 -28.75 4.01 -11.53
N VAL A 27 -27.88 4.82 -12.13
CA VAL A 27 -28.04 6.27 -12.18
C VAL A 27 -28.31 6.68 -13.64
N GLU A 28 -29.43 7.37 -13.86
CA GLU A 28 -29.75 8.00 -15.13
C GLU A 28 -29.17 9.41 -15.17
N GLN A 29 -28.40 9.69 -16.23
CA GLN A 29 -27.83 11.00 -16.51
C GLN A 29 -28.26 11.52 -17.89
N GLY A 30 -28.25 12.85 -18.03
CA GLY A 30 -28.53 13.55 -19.29
C GLY A 30 -30.00 13.96 -19.47
N THR A 31 -30.21 15.16 -20.00
CA THR A 31 -31.55 15.75 -20.19
C THR A 31 -32.18 15.38 -21.54
N ILE A 32 -31.36 15.27 -22.60
CA ILE A 32 -31.83 15.02 -23.99
C ILE A 32 -31.55 13.58 -24.43
N ARG A 33 -30.35 13.06 -24.13
CA ARG A 33 -29.99 11.65 -24.32
C ARG A 33 -29.73 11.03 -22.96
N LYS A 34 -30.76 10.37 -22.44
CA LYS A 34 -30.67 9.65 -21.18
C LYS A 34 -29.76 8.45 -21.35
N SER A 35 -28.70 8.37 -20.56
CA SER A 35 -27.83 7.21 -20.47
C SER A 35 -27.85 6.70 -19.04
N LYS A 36 -27.84 5.38 -18.86
CA LYS A 36 -27.82 4.73 -17.55
C LYS A 36 -26.43 4.21 -17.28
N HIS A 37 -25.96 4.40 -16.06
CA HIS A 37 -24.64 3.98 -15.62
C HIS A 37 -24.74 3.33 -14.25
N ALA A 38 -23.86 2.35 -14.01
CA ALA A 38 -23.72 1.72 -12.70
C ALA A 38 -22.77 2.54 -11.83
N LEU A 39 -23.20 2.83 -10.61
CA LEU A 39 -22.39 3.46 -9.58
C LEU A 39 -22.22 2.50 -8.41
N PRO A 40 -21.01 1.99 -8.13
CA PRO A 40 -20.79 1.08 -7.02
C PRO A 40 -21.08 1.73 -5.67
N ARG A 41 -21.79 1.03 -4.79
CA ARG A 41 -22.19 1.56 -3.48
C ARG A 41 -20.99 1.90 -2.58
N THR A 42 -19.85 1.26 -2.81
CA THR A 42 -18.57 1.57 -2.15
C THR A 42 -18.14 3.03 -2.30
N PHE A 43 -18.55 3.69 -3.39
CA PHE A 43 -18.23 5.08 -3.66
C PHE A 43 -19.41 6.03 -3.42
N THR A 44 -20.41 5.58 -2.65
CA THR A 44 -21.62 6.37 -2.39
C THR A 44 -21.90 6.48 -0.90
N GLU A 45 -22.23 7.69 -0.48
CA GLU A 45 -22.84 7.98 0.81
C GLU A 45 -24.29 8.39 0.59
N VAL A 46 -25.21 7.80 1.35
CA VAL A 46 -26.65 8.07 1.22
C VAL A 46 -27.08 8.96 2.37
N ASP A 47 -27.61 10.13 2.03
CA ASP A 47 -28.33 10.98 2.97
C ASP A 47 -29.84 10.72 2.83
N GLU A 48 -30.41 10.04 3.83
CA GLU A 48 -31.84 9.71 3.84
C GLU A 48 -32.73 10.91 4.17
N GLY A 49 -32.20 11.93 4.85
CA GLY A 49 -32.94 13.13 5.24
C GLY A 49 -33.20 14.04 4.04
N GLU A 50 -32.17 14.24 3.22
CA GLU A 50 -32.24 15.08 2.02
C GLU A 50 -32.62 14.30 0.76
N LYS A 51 -32.63 12.95 0.83
CA LYS A 51 -32.82 12.04 -0.30
C LYS A 51 -31.79 12.24 -1.41
N VAL A 52 -30.54 12.44 -0.99
CA VAL A 52 -29.38 12.68 -1.85
C VAL A 52 -28.40 11.53 -1.71
N VAL A 53 -27.80 11.12 -2.81
CA VAL A 53 -26.67 10.19 -2.84
C VAL A 53 -25.44 10.98 -3.25
N ARG A 54 -24.47 11.08 -2.35
CA ARG A 54 -23.21 11.75 -2.60
C ARG A 54 -22.20 10.72 -3.11
N MET A 55 -21.70 10.93 -4.32
CA MET A 55 -20.63 10.11 -4.89
C MET A 55 -19.27 10.70 -4.52
N THR A 56 -18.32 9.82 -4.18
CA THR A 56 -16.92 10.22 -3.90
C THR A 56 -16.05 10.25 -5.15
N VAL A 57 -16.52 9.66 -6.26
CA VAL A 57 -15.88 9.74 -7.57
C VAL A 57 -16.23 11.04 -8.28
N THR A 58 -15.36 11.50 -9.18
CA THR A 58 -15.64 12.68 -10.00
C THR A 58 -16.70 12.36 -11.06
N LYS A 59 -17.41 13.41 -11.50
CA LYS A 59 -18.42 13.28 -12.54
C LYS A 59 -17.84 12.74 -13.84
N ASP A 60 -16.64 13.16 -14.24
CA ASP A 60 -15.99 12.67 -15.45
C ASP A 60 -15.78 11.16 -15.42
N ILE A 61 -15.28 10.60 -14.30
CA ILE A 61 -15.11 9.15 -14.13
C ILE A 61 -16.46 8.43 -14.23
N PHE A 62 -17.50 8.99 -13.61
CA PHE A 62 -18.83 8.42 -13.69
C PHE A 62 -19.41 8.50 -15.12
N CYS A 63 -19.21 9.60 -15.84
CA CYS A 63 -19.73 9.79 -17.19
C CYS A 63 -19.04 8.89 -18.22
N ASP A 64 -17.77 8.58 -18.01
CA ASP A 64 -16.98 7.68 -18.85
C ASP A 64 -17.27 6.20 -18.57
N SER A 65 -18.02 5.89 -17.51
CA SER A 65 -18.32 4.51 -17.13
C SER A 65 -19.16 3.77 -18.18
N PRO A 66 -19.11 2.43 -18.20
CA PRO A 66 -19.89 1.61 -19.12
C PRO A 66 -21.39 1.97 -19.09
N LYS A 67 -21.95 2.18 -20.29
CA LYS A 67 -23.39 2.43 -20.45
C LYS A 67 -24.16 1.14 -20.29
N ILE A 68 -25.32 1.23 -19.63
CA ILE A 68 -26.26 0.14 -19.47
C ILE A 68 -27.41 0.34 -20.45
N ASP A 69 -27.52 -0.52 -21.45
CA ASP A 69 -28.67 -0.59 -22.35
C ASP A 69 -29.75 -1.53 -21.76
N ASP A 70 -29.41 -2.80 -21.55
CA ASP A 70 -30.33 -3.83 -21.03
C ASP A 70 -29.81 -4.55 -19.77
N GLU A 71 -28.58 -5.04 -19.79
CA GLU A 71 -27.95 -5.76 -18.68
C GLU A 71 -26.74 -4.99 -18.13
N VAL A 72 -26.50 -5.13 -16.82
CA VAL A 72 -25.35 -4.53 -16.14
C VAL A 72 -24.17 -5.48 -16.25
N ASP A 73 -23.15 -5.11 -17.01
CA ASP A 73 -21.87 -5.84 -17.00
C ASP A 73 -21.08 -5.46 -15.74
N GLU A 74 -21.29 -6.22 -14.67
CA GLU A 74 -20.62 -6.01 -13.39
C GLU A 74 -19.09 -6.10 -13.50
N THR A 75 -18.58 -6.88 -14.45
CA THR A 75 -17.14 -7.04 -14.67
C THR A 75 -16.54 -5.78 -15.29
N ALA A 76 -17.19 -5.24 -16.34
CA ALA A 76 -16.76 -4.00 -16.96
C ALA A 76 -16.85 -2.82 -15.98
N VAL A 77 -17.90 -2.77 -15.16
CA VAL A 77 -18.06 -1.76 -14.11
C VAL A 77 -16.96 -1.90 -13.06
N ALA A 78 -16.69 -3.11 -12.57
CA ALA A 78 -15.64 -3.33 -11.58
C ALA A 78 -14.24 -2.94 -12.13
N GLN A 79 -13.94 -3.28 -13.39
CA GLN A 79 -12.68 -2.88 -14.03
C GLN A 79 -12.56 -1.37 -14.18
N HIS A 80 -13.62 -0.68 -14.59
CA HIS A 80 -13.63 0.78 -14.74
C HIS A 80 -13.34 1.51 -13.43
N TYR A 81 -13.93 1.05 -12.34
CA TYR A 81 -13.75 1.64 -11.01
C TYR A 81 -12.58 1.05 -10.21
N GLY A 82 -11.78 0.15 -10.80
CA GLY A 82 -10.64 -0.49 -10.13
C GLY A 82 -11.02 -1.35 -8.93
N LEU A 83 -12.24 -1.91 -8.92
CA LEU A 83 -12.71 -2.78 -7.85
C LEU A 83 -12.18 -4.20 -8.02
N ALA A 84 -11.89 -4.87 -6.89
CA ALA A 84 -11.30 -6.21 -6.83
C ALA A 84 -12.13 -7.31 -7.54
N GLY A 85 -13.40 -7.05 -7.89
CA GLY A 85 -14.21 -7.96 -8.70
C GLY A 85 -13.84 -8.00 -10.20
N GLY A 86 -13.01 -7.07 -10.68
CA GLY A 86 -12.66 -6.95 -12.10
C GLY A 86 -11.40 -7.71 -12.53
N GLN A 87 -10.55 -8.11 -11.58
CA GLN A 87 -9.33 -8.87 -11.84
C GLN A 87 -9.12 -9.92 -10.75
N GLU A 88 -8.87 -11.18 -11.14
CA GLU A 88 -8.26 -12.14 -10.22
C GLU A 88 -6.98 -11.51 -9.66
N SER A 89 -6.81 -11.54 -8.33
CA SER A 89 -5.63 -11.01 -7.65
C SER A 89 -4.38 -11.40 -8.44
N PRO A 90 -3.50 -10.44 -8.80
CA PRO A 90 -2.27 -10.78 -9.50
C PRO A 90 -1.52 -11.83 -8.67
N ALA A 91 -0.99 -12.86 -9.32
CA ALA A 91 -0.29 -13.98 -8.68
C ALA A 91 0.93 -13.55 -7.83
N THR A 92 1.32 -12.28 -7.91
CA THR A 92 2.35 -11.68 -7.07
C THR A 92 1.74 -11.25 -5.73
N GLU A 93 1.37 -12.22 -4.88
CA GLU A 93 1.00 -12.00 -3.48
C GLU A 93 2.18 -11.50 -2.61
N GLY A 94 3.29 -11.06 -3.20
CA GLY A 94 4.43 -10.51 -2.46
C GLY A 94 5.13 -11.53 -1.55
N TYR A 95 4.91 -12.84 -1.73
CA TYR A 95 5.77 -13.88 -1.18
C TYR A 95 7.06 -13.96 -1.98
N GLY A 96 7.80 -12.85 -2.04
CA GLY A 96 8.99 -12.69 -2.87
C GLY A 96 9.84 -13.95 -2.85
N GLU A 97 9.89 -14.65 -3.98
CA GLU A 97 10.85 -15.72 -4.16
C GLU A 97 12.20 -15.03 -4.27
N THR A 98 12.92 -14.97 -3.14
CA THR A 98 14.23 -14.36 -3.07
C THR A 98 15.17 -15.20 -3.93
N VAL A 99 15.50 -14.69 -5.12
CA VAL A 99 16.56 -15.24 -5.94
C VAL A 99 17.91 -15.07 -5.24
N GLY A 100 18.93 -15.86 -5.60
CA GLY A 100 20.21 -15.89 -4.87
C GLY A 100 20.98 -14.56 -4.79
N ASP A 101 20.59 -13.55 -5.58
CA ASP A 101 21.14 -12.19 -5.59
C ASP A 101 20.10 -11.13 -5.15
N ASP A 102 19.02 -11.57 -4.48
CA ASP A 102 17.98 -10.66 -4.00
C ASP A 102 18.52 -9.81 -2.83
N PRO A 103 18.45 -8.47 -2.87
CA PRO A 103 18.90 -7.59 -1.79
C PRO A 103 18.14 -7.79 -0.47
N ALA A 104 17.00 -8.48 -0.47
CA ALA A 104 16.32 -8.93 0.74
C ALA A 104 17.09 -10.06 1.47
N THR A 105 18.05 -10.71 0.82
CA THR A 105 18.93 -11.72 1.42
C THR A 105 20.00 -11.05 2.28
N GLY A 106 20.01 -11.36 3.58
CA GLY A 106 21.01 -10.83 4.50
C GLY A 106 22.42 -11.35 4.22
N SER A 107 23.44 -10.55 4.57
CA SER A 107 24.86 -10.88 4.36
C SER A 107 25.31 -12.18 5.04
N GLU A 108 24.67 -12.58 6.14
CA GLU A 108 24.94 -13.85 6.83
C GLU A 108 24.47 -15.07 6.03
N GLN A 109 23.28 -14.99 5.42
CA GLN A 109 22.75 -16.03 4.54
C GLN A 109 23.54 -16.14 3.24
N GLN A 110 23.99 -15.00 2.70
CA GLN A 110 24.82 -14.98 1.50
C GLN A 110 26.19 -15.63 1.75
N ALA A 111 26.81 -15.36 2.91
CA ALA A 111 28.06 -16.01 3.30
C ALA A 111 27.90 -17.53 3.42
N ALA A 112 26.83 -18.00 4.06
CA ALA A 112 26.53 -19.43 4.19
C ALA A 112 26.35 -20.12 2.81
N SER A 113 25.58 -19.51 1.91
CA SER A 113 25.36 -20.04 0.56
C SER A 113 26.62 -20.04 -0.31
N ALA A 114 27.51 -19.06 -0.13
CA ALA A 114 28.79 -18.98 -0.83
C ALA A 114 29.90 -19.86 -0.21
N GLY A 115 29.61 -20.56 0.90
CA GLY A 115 30.60 -21.33 1.64
C GLY A 115 31.67 -20.47 2.32
N ILE A 116 31.37 -19.20 2.57
CA ILE A 116 32.26 -18.22 3.19
C ILE A 116 31.89 -18.09 4.68
N THR A 117 32.89 -18.02 5.55
CA THR A 117 32.69 -17.76 6.97
C THR A 117 32.00 -16.41 7.18
N SER A 118 30.89 -16.38 7.92
CA SER A 118 30.20 -15.12 8.23
C SER A 118 30.98 -14.31 9.27
N ALA A 119 30.83 -12.99 9.26
CA ALA A 119 31.49 -12.11 10.24
C ALA A 119 31.13 -12.47 11.70
N SER A 120 29.89 -12.94 11.93
CA SER A 120 29.44 -13.42 13.24
C SER A 120 30.20 -14.68 13.67
N GLN A 121 30.44 -15.59 12.74
CA GLN A 121 31.19 -16.82 12.99
C GLN A 121 32.68 -16.55 13.19
N GLU A 122 33.27 -15.62 12.44
CA GLU A 122 34.65 -15.17 12.64
C GLU A 122 34.84 -14.54 14.04
N ARG A 123 33.87 -13.73 14.47
CA ARG A 123 33.86 -13.12 15.81
C ARG A 123 33.70 -14.16 16.93
N ALA A 124 32.88 -15.20 16.70
CA ALA A 124 32.73 -16.31 17.64
C ALA A 124 34.02 -17.15 17.73
N GLN A 125 34.63 -17.50 16.60
CA GLN A 125 35.89 -18.24 16.57
C GLN A 125 37.04 -17.47 17.23
N ALA A 126 37.11 -16.15 17.05
CA ALA A 126 38.08 -15.31 17.74
C ALA A 126 37.89 -15.35 19.26
N ARG A 127 36.63 -15.39 19.73
CA ARG A 127 36.30 -15.53 21.15
C ARG A 127 36.65 -16.92 21.70
N GLU A 128 36.43 -17.98 20.91
CA GLU A 128 36.73 -19.36 21.29
C GLU A 128 38.24 -19.65 21.28
N GLN A 129 38.98 -19.12 20.30
CA GLN A 129 40.45 -19.23 20.23
C GLN A 129 41.14 -18.49 21.37
N MET A 130 40.54 -17.41 21.88
CA MET A 130 41.07 -16.69 23.04
C MET A 130 40.74 -17.36 24.38
N GLY A 131 40.06 -18.52 24.39
CA GLY A 131 39.75 -19.28 25.61
C GLY A 131 38.73 -18.55 26.49
N GLY A 132 37.62 -19.21 26.80
CA GLY A 132 36.64 -18.69 27.76
C GLY A 132 37.17 -18.68 29.19
N GLU A 133 38.09 -17.78 29.52
CA GLU A 133 38.45 -17.42 30.89
C GLU A 133 37.87 -16.04 31.21
N THR A 134 36.68 -16.05 31.83
CA THR A 134 36.32 -14.98 32.75
C THR A 134 37.26 -15.04 33.94
N ASP A 135 38.23 -14.12 34.00
CA ASP A 135 38.76 -13.46 35.22
C ASP A 135 40.19 -12.99 34.95
N GLN A 136 40.33 -11.75 34.46
CA GLN A 136 41.47 -10.89 34.79
C GLN A 136 41.24 -9.48 34.26
N GLY A 137 40.88 -8.59 35.19
CA GLY A 137 41.07 -7.14 35.10
C GLY A 137 40.45 -6.47 33.89
N VAL A 138 39.34 -5.77 34.10
CA VAL A 138 39.13 -4.54 33.33
C VAL A 138 40.42 -3.72 33.48
N PRO A 139 41.19 -3.40 32.43
CA PRO A 139 42.14 -2.32 32.58
C PRO A 139 41.29 -1.09 32.94
N GLU A 140 41.50 -0.52 34.12
CA GLU A 140 40.89 0.75 34.56
C GLU A 140 41.39 1.96 33.74
N GLU A 141 41.83 1.74 32.50
CA GLU A 141 42.23 2.80 31.60
C GLU A 141 41.65 2.48 30.22
N SER A 142 40.50 3.10 29.97
CA SER A 142 40.09 3.40 28.59
C SER A 142 41.29 4.05 27.89
N PRO A 143 41.64 3.68 26.65
CA PRO A 143 42.58 4.47 25.88
C PRO A 143 41.92 5.81 25.63
N ALA A 144 42.16 6.75 26.52
CA ALA A 144 41.85 8.14 26.33
C ALA A 144 42.52 8.53 25.00
N LEU A 145 41.67 8.84 24.01
CA LEU A 145 42.08 9.48 22.77
C LEU A 145 43.11 10.54 23.11
N LEU A 146 44.33 10.30 22.65
CA LEU A 146 45.54 11.07 22.94
C LEU A 146 45.24 12.56 22.85
N GLY A 147 45.01 13.14 24.02
CA GLY A 147 44.54 14.51 24.18
C GLY A 147 45.16 15.09 25.43
N ASP A 148 46.45 14.83 25.65
CA ASP A 148 47.17 15.45 26.75
C ASP A 148 48.10 16.56 26.26
N ARG A 149 47.71 17.77 26.67
CA ARG A 149 48.45 19.02 26.56
C ARG A 149 49.29 19.19 27.83
N TYR A 150 50.61 19.28 27.70
CA TYR A 150 51.47 20.00 28.65
C TYR A 150 52.46 20.85 27.84
N LYS A 151 52.19 22.13 27.58
CA LYS A 151 52.45 23.34 28.40
C LYS A 151 53.93 23.60 28.77
N HIS A 152 54.47 24.66 28.12
CA HIS A 152 55.42 25.70 28.63
C HIS A 152 56.87 25.22 28.91
N THR A 153 57.97 25.87 28.50
CA THR A 153 58.35 27.30 28.56
C THR A 153 59.51 27.63 27.59
N LYS A 154 59.44 28.82 26.98
CA LYS A 154 60.48 29.86 26.78
C LYS A 154 61.97 29.46 26.85
N ASP A 155 62.71 29.79 25.79
CA ASP A 155 63.88 30.69 25.82
C ASP A 155 63.94 31.48 24.49
#